data_AF-A0A7S1KKQ9-F1
#
_entry.id   AF-A0A7S1KKQ9-F1
#
_cell.length_a   1.000
_cell.length_b   1.000
_cell.length_c   1.000
_cell.angle_alpha   90.00
_cell.angle_beta   90.00
_cell.angle_gamma   90.00
#
_symmetry.space_group_name_H-M   'P 1'
#
loop_
_entity.id
_entity.type
_entity.pdbx_description
1 polymer ?
#
loop_
_entity_poly.entity_id
_entity_poly.type
_entity_poly.pdbx_seq_one_letter_code
_entity_poly.pdbx_strand_id
1 'polypeptide(L)'
;LGFDITITWWTIVCFSLLPHKEFRFLLPVYPQALNVAMHGIKSIFSVGQNTFWRKSVLKWVALMVVPQLLFAFYFNVIHQRGSVEVMHVLQSRYKEIGDTKFHSVYFLMPCHHTPAYFFLHSTDSAPPSVRMRLLDCSPPHMESDLTREMDYSNKTLASGEYLDEADLFYADPESFVKRM
;
A
#
# COMPACT_ATOMS: atom_id res chain seq x y z
N LEU A 1 -10.57 -12.65 -27.87
CA LEU A 1 -9.10 -12.45 -28.00
C LEU A 1 -8.73 -11.13 -28.65
N GLY A 2 -9.06 -10.88 -29.93
CA GLY A 2 -8.66 -9.62 -30.60
C GLY A 2 -9.18 -8.37 -29.89
N PHE A 3 -10.47 -8.36 -29.55
CA PHE A 3 -11.10 -7.28 -28.77
C PHE A 3 -10.46 -7.10 -27.38
N ASP A 4 -10.23 -8.20 -26.65
CA ASP A 4 -9.64 -8.17 -25.31
C ASP A 4 -8.20 -7.61 -25.32
N ILE A 5 -7.41 -7.98 -26.33
CA ILE A 5 -6.05 -7.46 -26.51
C ILE A 5 -6.10 -5.96 -26.82
N THR A 6 -6.96 -5.53 -27.73
CA THR A 6 -7.07 -4.12 -28.11
C THR A 6 -7.46 -3.25 -26.92
N ILE A 7 -8.45 -3.68 -26.13
CA ILE A 7 -8.85 -2.96 -24.91
C ILE A 7 -7.71 -2.91 -23.92
N THR A 8 -7.12 -4.07 -23.60
CA THR A 8 -6.05 -4.15 -22.61
C THR A 8 -4.88 -3.23 -22.97
N TRP A 9 -4.46 -3.27 -24.24
CA TRP A 9 -3.36 -2.45 -24.73
C TRP A 9 -3.70 -0.97 -24.73
N TRP A 10 -4.88 -0.60 -25.23
CA TRP A 10 -5.35 0.79 -25.25
C TRP A 10 -5.40 1.40 -23.83
N THR A 11 -6.01 0.68 -22.87
CA THR A 11 -6.11 1.12 -21.48
C THR A 11 -4.74 1.34 -20.85
N ILE A 12 -3.79 0.41 -21.07
CA ILE A 12 -2.42 0.54 -20.57
C ILE A 12 -1.73 1.77 -21.17
N VAL A 13 -1.86 2.01 -22.48
CA VAL A 13 -1.25 3.17 -23.14
C VAL A 13 -1.83 4.48 -22.62
N CYS A 14 -3.16 4.61 -22.54
CA CYS A 14 -3.80 5.81 -22.02
C CYS A 14 -3.37 6.11 -20.58
N PHE A 15 -3.38 5.12 -19.69
CA PHE A 15 -2.93 5.30 -18.31
C PHE A 15 -1.41 5.48 -18.18
N SER A 16 -0.63 5.03 -19.16
CA SER A 16 0.82 5.30 -19.24
C SER A 16 1.14 6.76 -19.57
N LEU A 17 0.20 7.52 -20.14
CA LEU A 17 0.37 8.93 -20.44
C LEU A 17 -0.11 9.86 -19.33
N LEU A 18 -0.85 9.35 -18.34
CA LEU A 18 -1.27 10.16 -17.19
C LEU A 18 -0.08 10.55 -16.31
N PRO A 19 -0.02 11.80 -15.82
CA PRO A 19 1.03 12.25 -14.90
C PRO A 19 0.92 11.55 -13.54
N HIS A 20 -0.31 11.26 -13.11
CA HIS A 20 -0.58 10.54 -11.87
C HIS A 20 -0.59 9.02 -12.11
N LYS A 21 0.19 8.27 -11.33
CA LYS A 21 0.32 6.82 -11.44
C LYS A 21 -0.18 6.14 -10.19
N GLU A 22 -1.27 5.39 -10.32
CA GLU A 22 -1.73 4.50 -9.27
C GLU A 22 -2.06 3.13 -9.83
N PHE A 23 -1.70 2.08 -9.09
CA PHE A 23 -2.00 0.70 -9.47
C PHE A 23 -3.49 0.44 -9.64
N ARG A 24 -4.36 1.17 -8.90
CA ARG A 24 -5.82 1.01 -8.96
C ARG A 24 -6.43 1.33 -10.32
N PHE A 25 -5.78 2.14 -11.15
CA PHE A 25 -6.27 2.41 -12.50
C PHE A 25 -6.24 1.16 -13.39
N LEU A 26 -5.33 0.20 -13.12
CA LEU A 26 -5.24 -1.04 -13.88
C LEU A 26 -6.09 -2.19 -13.31
N LEU A 27 -6.67 -2.03 -12.10
CA LEU A 27 -7.52 -3.08 -11.51
C LEU A 27 -8.71 -3.48 -12.41
N PRO A 28 -9.45 -2.55 -13.04
CA PRO A 28 -10.58 -2.90 -13.89
C PRO A 28 -10.21 -3.68 -15.17
N VAL A 29 -8.98 -3.52 -15.69
CA VAL A 29 -8.51 -4.20 -16.92
C VAL A 29 -7.77 -5.50 -16.62
N TYR A 30 -7.43 -5.73 -15.35
CA TYR A 30 -6.67 -6.90 -14.91
C TYR A 30 -7.33 -8.24 -15.27
N PRO A 31 -8.66 -8.45 -15.10
CA PRO A 31 -9.31 -9.70 -15.50
C PRO A 31 -9.17 -10.02 -16.99
N GLN A 32 -9.25 -9.01 -17.85
CA GLN A 32 -9.12 -9.13 -19.30
C GLN A 32 -7.67 -9.47 -19.68
N ALA A 33 -6.70 -8.82 -19.02
CA ALA A 33 -5.28 -9.13 -19.19
C ALA A 33 -4.97 -10.59 -18.81
N LEU A 34 -5.55 -11.10 -17.72
CA LEU A 34 -5.43 -12.51 -17.33
C LEU A 34 -5.99 -13.46 -18.39
N ASN A 35 -7.14 -13.12 -19.00
CA ASN A 35 -7.71 -13.92 -20.08
C ASN A 35 -6.75 -14.01 -21.28
N VAL A 36 -6.17 -12.88 -21.72
CA VAL A 36 -5.16 -12.86 -22.78
C VAL A 36 -3.94 -13.72 -22.41
N ALA A 37 -3.47 -13.64 -21.17
CA ALA A 37 -2.36 -14.46 -20.68
C ALA A 37 -2.67 -15.96 -20.73
N MET A 38 -3.89 -16.35 -20.33
CA MET A 38 -4.35 -17.75 -20.38
C MET A 38 -4.34 -18.31 -21.80
N HIS A 39 -4.75 -17.52 -22.79
CA HIS A 39 -4.65 -17.91 -24.20
C HIS A 39 -3.20 -18.13 -24.65
N GLY A 40 -2.27 -17.28 -24.20
CA GLY A 40 -0.83 -17.46 -24.42
C GLY A 40 -0.31 -18.76 -23.82
N ILE A 41 -0.67 -19.05 -22.57
CA ILE A 41 -0.32 -20.31 -21.88
C ILE A 41 -0.88 -21.52 -22.65
N LYS A 42 -2.16 -21.48 -23.05
CA LYS A 42 -2.76 -22.56 -23.84
C LYS A 42 -1.98 -22.82 -25.14
N SER A 43 -1.52 -21.77 -25.81
CA SER A 43 -0.70 -21.89 -27.02
C SER A 43 0.65 -22.58 -26.76
N ILE A 44 1.31 -22.26 -25.62
CA ILE A 44 2.59 -22.86 -25.22
C ILE A 44 2.47 -24.36 -24.97
N PHE A 45 1.36 -24.80 -24.37
CA PHE A 45 1.11 -26.19 -23.98
C PHE A 45 0.27 -26.97 -24.99
N SER A 46 -0.02 -26.39 -26.17
CA SER A 46 -0.83 -27.05 -27.20
C SER A 46 -0.15 -28.30 -27.77
N VAL A 47 -0.95 -29.33 -28.07
CA VAL A 47 -0.49 -30.58 -28.70
C VAL A 47 -0.05 -30.28 -30.15
N GLY A 48 1.11 -30.79 -30.54
CA GLY A 48 1.70 -30.56 -31.88
C GLY A 48 2.60 -29.32 -31.99
N GLN A 49 2.85 -28.60 -30.89
CA GLN A 49 3.79 -27.48 -30.88
C GLN A 49 5.24 -27.90 -31.05
N ASN A 50 6.04 -27.05 -31.70
CA ASN A 50 7.46 -27.27 -31.88
C ASN A 50 8.18 -27.25 -30.51
N THR A 51 8.86 -28.36 -30.18
CA THR A 51 9.55 -28.53 -28.89
C THR A 51 10.66 -27.49 -28.70
N PHE A 52 11.34 -27.06 -29.78
CA PHE A 52 12.35 -26.01 -29.71
C PHE A 52 11.74 -24.65 -29.34
N TRP A 53 10.65 -24.26 -30.02
CA TRP A 53 9.93 -23.02 -29.73
C TRP A 53 9.40 -23.02 -28.29
N ARG A 54 8.76 -24.11 -27.85
CA ARG A 54 8.23 -24.25 -26.48
C ARG A 54 9.34 -24.08 -25.44
N LYS A 55 10.48 -24.75 -25.62
CA LYS A 55 11.64 -24.61 -24.71
C LYS A 55 12.17 -23.17 -24.69
N SER A 56 12.22 -22.50 -25.83
CA SER A 56 12.65 -21.09 -25.92
C SER A 56 11.70 -20.17 -25.16
N VAL A 57 10.39 -20.28 -25.39
CA VAL A 57 9.38 -19.46 -24.70
C VAL A 57 9.41 -19.71 -23.19
N LEU A 58 9.47 -20.96 -22.74
CA LEU A 58 9.56 -21.28 -21.31
C LEU A 58 10.80 -20.70 -20.65
N LYS A 59 11.95 -20.67 -21.35
CA LYS A 59 13.16 -19.99 -20.84
C LYS A 59 12.93 -18.49 -20.66
N TRP A 60 12.31 -17.82 -21.62
CA TRP A 60 11.99 -16.39 -21.50
C TRP A 60 10.99 -16.09 -20.39
N VAL A 61 9.94 -16.92 -20.27
CA VAL A 61 8.98 -16.82 -19.16
C VAL A 61 9.67 -17.00 -17.82
N ALA A 62 10.54 -18.02 -17.68
CA ALA A 62 11.30 -18.23 -16.46
C ALA A 62 12.22 -17.04 -16.14
N LEU A 63 12.92 -16.51 -17.15
CA LEU A 63 13.79 -15.33 -17.00
C LEU A 63 13.02 -14.10 -16.50
N MET A 64 11.76 -13.92 -16.91
CA MET A 64 10.91 -12.82 -16.46
C MET A 64 10.29 -13.07 -15.08
N VAL A 65 9.81 -14.28 -14.82
CA VAL A 65 9.04 -14.60 -13.59
C VAL A 65 9.96 -14.77 -12.39
N VAL A 66 11.12 -15.41 -12.55
CA VAL A 66 12.01 -15.72 -11.41
C VAL A 66 12.45 -14.45 -10.66
N PRO A 67 12.96 -13.39 -11.30
CA PRO A 67 13.30 -12.14 -10.62
C PRO A 67 12.09 -11.51 -9.91
N GLN A 68 10.92 -11.54 -10.55
CA GLN A 68 9.69 -10.99 -9.97
C GLN A 68 9.28 -11.73 -8.70
N LEU A 69 9.43 -13.06 -8.66
CA LEU A 69 9.15 -13.86 -7.46
C LEU A 69 10.17 -13.56 -6.35
N LEU A 70 11.45 -13.39 -6.68
CA LEU A 70 12.49 -13.03 -5.71
C LEU A 70 12.21 -11.64 -5.11
N PHE A 71 11.87 -10.66 -5.94
CA PHE A 71 11.48 -9.33 -5.48
C PHE A 71 10.19 -9.37 -4.66
N ALA A 72 9.17 -10.09 -5.12
CA ALA A 72 7.93 -10.25 -4.37
C ALA A 72 8.21 -10.85 -2.98
N PHE A 73 9.03 -11.90 -2.89
CA PHE A 73 9.42 -12.48 -1.61
C PHE A 73 10.14 -11.47 -0.72
N TYR A 74 11.17 -10.80 -1.23
CA TYR A 74 11.93 -9.82 -0.46
C TYR A 74 11.05 -8.67 0.02
N PHE A 75 10.24 -8.08 -0.87
CA PHE A 75 9.42 -6.93 -0.53
C PHE A 75 8.32 -7.28 0.48
N ASN A 76 7.64 -8.42 0.31
CA ASN A 76 6.55 -8.80 1.22
C ASN A 76 7.06 -9.32 2.57
N VAL A 77 8.15 -10.11 2.58
CA VAL A 77 8.59 -10.81 3.79
C VAL A 77 9.64 -10.03 4.56
N ILE A 78 10.48 -9.24 3.89
CA ILE A 78 11.63 -8.56 4.52
C ILE A 78 11.40 -7.05 4.58
N HIS A 79 11.11 -6.41 3.45
CA HIS A 79 11.04 -4.95 3.38
C HIS A 79 9.78 -4.39 4.05
N GLN A 80 8.61 -4.96 3.76
CA GLN A 80 7.31 -4.42 4.21
C GLN A 80 6.76 -5.10 5.47
N ARG A 81 7.51 -6.03 6.09
CA ARG A 81 7.03 -6.73 7.29
C ARG A 81 6.83 -5.82 8.51
N GLY A 82 7.57 -4.71 8.58
CA GLY A 82 7.68 -3.88 9.77
C GLY A 82 6.34 -3.30 10.23
N SER A 83 5.49 -2.88 9.29
CA SER A 83 4.20 -2.28 9.62
C SER A 83 3.23 -3.25 10.30
N VAL A 84 3.36 -4.55 10.05
CA VAL A 84 2.57 -5.61 10.69
C VAL A 84 3.25 -6.08 11.99
N GLU A 85 4.57 -6.29 11.96
CA GLU A 85 5.34 -6.79 13.10
C GLU A 85 5.25 -5.85 14.32
N VAL A 86 5.31 -4.53 14.10
CA VAL A 86 5.16 -3.54 15.18
C VAL A 86 3.83 -3.72 15.91
N MET A 87 2.76 -4.05 15.18
CA MET A 87 1.44 -4.26 15.78
C MET A 87 1.38 -5.53 16.62
N HIS A 88 2.07 -6.60 16.22
CA HIS A 88 2.22 -7.81 17.05
C HIS A 88 2.96 -7.52 18.35
N VAL A 89 4.05 -6.75 18.29
CA VAL A 89 4.80 -6.32 19.47
C VAL A 89 3.90 -5.50 20.40
N LEU A 90 3.20 -4.50 19.87
CA LEU A 90 2.25 -3.69 20.65
C LEU A 90 1.17 -4.55 21.31
N GLN A 91 0.57 -5.49 20.56
CA GLN A 91 -0.46 -6.38 21.08
C GLN A 91 0.07 -7.24 22.25
N SER A 92 1.28 -7.79 22.12
CA SER A 92 1.90 -8.59 23.20
C SER A 92 2.14 -7.74 24.45
N ARG A 93 2.68 -6.53 24.30
CA ARG A 93 2.91 -5.59 25.42
C ARG A 93 1.62 -5.16 26.09
N TYR A 94 0.57 -4.92 25.30
CA TYR A 94 -0.74 -4.58 25.84
C TYR A 94 -1.31 -5.70 26.72
N LYS A 95 -1.19 -6.96 26.27
CA LYS A 95 -1.61 -8.14 27.06
C LYS A 95 -0.80 -8.30 28.35
N GLU A 96 0.50 -7.98 28.33
CA GLU A 96 1.37 -8.06 29.52
C GLU A 96 1.05 -7.00 30.58
N ILE A 97 0.79 -5.76 30.16
CA ILE A 97 0.58 -4.62 31.07
C ILE A 97 -0.85 -4.60 31.63
N GLY A 98 -1.81 -5.17 30.90
CA GLY A 98 -3.22 -5.20 31.25
C GLY A 98 -3.91 -3.83 31.09
N ASP A 99 -5.24 -3.83 31.09
CA ASP A 99 -6.10 -2.67 30.81
C ASP A 99 -6.08 -1.57 31.90
N THR A 100 -5.12 -1.64 32.81
CA THR A 100 -5.09 -0.82 34.03
C THR A 100 -4.37 0.52 33.84
N LYS A 101 -3.66 0.71 32.74
CA LYS A 101 -2.89 1.93 32.44
C LYS A 101 -3.24 2.45 31.06
N PHE A 102 -3.54 3.74 30.99
CA PHE A 102 -3.73 4.42 29.72
C PHE A 102 -2.39 4.59 28.99
N HIS A 103 -2.32 4.15 27.74
CA HIS A 103 -1.11 4.28 26.92
C HIS A 103 -1.43 5.07 25.65
N SER A 104 -0.50 5.93 25.22
CA SER A 104 -0.59 6.58 23.93
C SER A 104 0.57 6.15 23.04
N VAL A 105 0.27 5.70 21.83
CA VAL A 105 1.27 5.40 20.80
C VAL A 105 1.07 6.36 19.63
N TYR A 106 2.16 6.99 19.21
CA TYR A 106 2.15 7.82 18.01
C TYR A 106 3.04 7.19 16.93
N PHE A 107 2.44 6.89 15.78
CA PHE A 107 3.14 6.36 14.62
C PHE A 107 3.66 7.50 13.73
N LEU A 108 4.97 7.74 13.81
CA LEU A 108 5.69 8.70 12.94
C LEU A 108 6.15 8.02 11.66
N MET A 109 5.18 7.62 10.84
CA MET A 109 5.38 6.93 9.56
C MET A 109 4.27 7.35 8.58
N PRO A 110 4.28 6.94 7.30
CA PRO A 110 3.24 7.34 6.36
C PRO A 110 1.85 6.99 6.91
N CYS A 111 0.87 7.86 6.67
CA CYS A 111 -0.51 7.62 7.06
C CYS A 111 -1.04 6.29 6.50
N HIS A 112 -1.89 5.62 7.29
CA HIS A 112 -2.50 4.32 6.97
C HIS A 112 -1.52 3.16 6.67
N HIS A 113 -0.24 3.30 7.02
CA HIS A 113 0.75 2.27 6.72
C HIS A 113 0.68 1.05 7.65
N THR A 114 0.10 1.20 8.85
CA THR A 114 -0.15 0.12 9.80
C THR A 114 -1.65 -0.16 9.96
N PRO A 115 -2.04 -1.42 10.20
CA PRO A 115 -3.44 -1.79 10.43
C PRO A 115 -4.03 -1.31 11.79
N ALA A 116 -3.24 -0.62 12.61
CA ALA A 116 -3.67 0.10 13.83
C ALA A 116 -4.63 -0.72 14.73
N TYR A 117 -5.82 -0.19 15.04
CA TYR A 117 -6.78 -0.81 15.98
C TYR A 117 -7.26 -2.21 15.58
N PHE A 118 -7.09 -2.62 14.31
CA PHE A 118 -7.45 -3.97 13.89
C PHE A 118 -6.64 -5.05 14.63
N PHE A 119 -5.42 -4.76 15.09
CA PHE A 119 -4.60 -5.73 15.82
C PHE A 119 -4.82 -5.69 17.35
N LEU A 120 -5.56 -4.69 17.85
CA LEU A 120 -5.74 -4.44 19.28
C LEU A 120 -7.20 -4.64 19.70
N HIS A 121 -7.74 -5.82 19.38
CA HIS A 121 -9.05 -6.24 19.89
C HIS A 121 -8.99 -6.46 21.41
N SER A 122 -9.78 -5.69 22.16
CA SER A 122 -10.03 -5.95 23.58
C SER A 122 -10.98 -7.14 23.73
N THR A 123 -10.74 -7.99 24.73
CA THR A 123 -11.64 -9.09 25.10
C THR A 123 -12.85 -8.61 25.90
N ASP A 124 -12.78 -7.42 26.48
CA ASP A 124 -13.84 -6.82 27.28
C ASP A 124 -14.61 -5.78 26.45
N SER A 125 -15.89 -5.58 26.79
CA SER A 125 -16.81 -4.64 26.12
C SER A 125 -16.40 -3.16 26.25
N ALA A 126 -15.23 -2.88 26.81
CA ALA A 126 -14.64 -1.55 26.95
C ALA A 126 -13.70 -1.24 25.77
N PRO A 127 -13.67 0.02 25.28
CA PRO A 127 -12.69 0.43 24.28
C PRO A 127 -11.27 0.22 24.81
N PRO A 128 -10.31 -0.19 23.96
CA PRO A 128 -8.94 -0.44 24.39
C PRO A 128 -8.36 0.80 25.08
N SER A 129 -7.67 0.64 26.22
CA SER A 129 -7.01 1.73 26.94
C SER A 129 -5.76 2.30 26.24
N VAL A 130 -5.58 2.00 24.95
CA VAL A 130 -4.49 2.51 24.10
C VAL A 130 -5.05 3.52 23.10
N ARG A 131 -4.59 4.77 23.19
CA ARG A 131 -4.80 5.77 22.15
C ARG A 131 -3.69 5.68 21.12
N MET A 132 -4.02 5.26 19.91
CA MET A 132 -3.13 5.33 18.75
C MET A 132 -3.43 6.56 17.90
N ARG A 133 -2.38 7.32 17.56
CA ARG A 133 -2.41 8.40 16.58
C ARG A 133 -1.49 8.04 15.42
N LEU A 134 -1.92 8.35 14.19
CA LEU A 134 -1.10 8.31 12.98
C LEU A 134 -0.93 9.75 12.47
N LEU A 135 0.04 9.97 11.58
CA LEU A 135 0.12 11.21 10.83
C LEU A 135 -1.16 11.39 9.99
N ASP A 136 -1.73 12.59 10.01
CA ASP A 136 -2.91 12.97 9.24
C ASP A 136 -2.58 13.28 7.78
N CYS A 137 -3.37 12.69 6.87
CA CYS A 137 -3.30 12.90 5.42
C CYS A 137 -4.68 13.19 4.82
N SER A 138 -5.61 13.68 5.64
CA SER A 138 -6.96 14.01 5.19
C SER A 138 -6.91 15.16 4.18
N PRO A 139 -7.61 15.09 3.03
CA PRO A 139 -7.58 16.18 2.06
C PRO A 139 -8.25 17.44 2.65
N PRO A 140 -7.85 18.65 2.20
CA PRO A 140 -8.24 19.94 2.82
C PRO A 140 -9.75 20.24 2.81
N HIS A 141 -10.53 19.53 2.00
CA HIS A 141 -11.98 19.72 1.89
C HIS A 141 -12.80 18.70 2.70
N MET A 142 -12.14 17.82 3.47
CA MET A 142 -12.79 16.81 4.31
C MET A 142 -12.81 17.15 5.80
N GLU A 143 -12.26 18.30 6.21
CA GLU A 143 -12.48 18.84 7.56
C GLU A 143 -13.88 19.43 7.67
N SER A 144 -14.90 18.57 7.72
CA SER A 144 -16.18 18.95 8.32
C SER A 144 -15.99 18.95 9.83
N ASP A 145 -16.04 20.15 10.43
CA ASP A 145 -16.43 20.44 11.81
C ASP A 145 -16.49 19.23 12.76
N LEU A 146 -15.52 19.15 13.66
CA LEU A 146 -15.70 18.99 15.12
C LEU A 146 -14.42 18.39 15.75
N THR A 147 -13.68 19.26 16.44
CA THR A 147 -12.78 18.95 17.57
C THR A 147 -11.49 18.16 17.29
N ARG A 148 -10.44 18.87 16.84
CA ARG A 148 -9.13 18.78 17.51
C ARG A 148 -8.24 19.97 17.13
N GLU A 149 -7.88 20.75 18.15
CA GLU A 149 -6.76 21.67 18.12
C GLU A 149 -5.48 20.92 17.75
N MET A 150 -5.03 21.07 16.51
CA MET A 150 -3.62 21.18 16.15
C MET A 150 -3.57 21.79 14.75
N ASP A 151 -3.48 23.12 14.72
CA ASP A 151 -3.30 23.98 13.56
C ASP A 151 -2.14 23.47 12.68
N TYR A 152 -2.46 22.64 11.70
CA TYR A 152 -1.53 22.16 10.67
C TYR A 152 -2.03 22.39 9.25
N SER A 153 -3.27 22.89 9.11
CA SER A 153 -3.97 23.10 7.85
C SER A 153 -3.49 24.36 7.09
N ASN A 154 -2.54 25.14 7.64
CA ASN A 154 -2.16 26.46 7.11
C ASN A 154 -0.69 26.56 6.63
N LYS A 155 -0.14 25.51 6.00
CA LYS A 155 1.11 25.64 5.25
C LYS A 155 0.92 25.22 3.80
N THR A 156 0.23 26.07 3.05
CA THR A 156 0.43 26.12 1.61
C THR A 156 1.86 26.60 1.34
N LEU A 157 2.64 25.85 0.57
CA LEU A 157 3.84 26.41 -0.04
C LEU A 157 3.44 27.64 -0.87
N ALA A 158 4.37 28.57 -1.08
CA ALA A 158 4.18 29.70 -2.01
C ALA A 158 3.78 29.28 -3.45
N SER A 159 3.88 27.98 -3.77
CA SER A 159 3.45 27.32 -5.00
C SER A 159 1.96 26.91 -5.05
N GLY A 160 1.20 27.05 -3.96
CA GLY A 160 -0.21 26.63 -3.90
C GLY A 160 -0.42 25.12 -3.71
N GLU A 161 0.63 24.40 -3.33
CA GLU A 161 0.59 22.95 -3.07
C GLU A 161 0.13 22.67 -1.63
N TYR A 162 -0.83 21.75 -1.47
CA TYR A 162 -1.32 21.27 -0.18
C TYR A 162 -0.27 20.35 0.45
N LEU A 163 0.12 20.62 1.69
CA LEU A 163 1.01 19.78 2.49
C LEU A 163 0.25 19.20 3.67
N ASP A 164 0.34 17.89 3.83
CA ASP A 164 -0.29 17.20 4.97
C ASP A 164 0.66 17.03 6.18
N GLU A 165 0.17 16.37 7.25
CA GLU A 165 0.95 16.12 8.47
C GLU A 165 2.21 15.29 8.18
N ALA A 166 2.08 14.31 7.27
CA ALA A 166 3.17 13.44 6.88
C ALA A 166 4.22 14.20 6.07
N ASP A 167 3.82 15.02 5.09
CA ASP A 167 4.72 15.80 4.24
C ASP A 167 5.66 16.67 5.08
N LEU A 168 5.09 17.35 6.05
CA LEU A 168 5.87 18.24 6.89
C LEU A 168 6.70 17.49 7.96
N PHE A 169 6.28 16.29 8.40
CA PHE A 169 7.15 15.39 9.18
C PHE A 169 8.36 14.96 8.35
N TYR A 170 8.17 14.57 7.09
CA TYR A 170 9.28 14.13 6.22
C TYR A 170 10.17 15.28 5.75
N ALA A 171 9.65 16.52 5.71
CA ALA A 171 10.44 17.70 5.41
C ALA A 171 11.45 18.03 6.53
N ASP A 172 11.04 17.94 7.80
CA ASP A 172 11.92 18.17 8.95
C ASP A 172 11.43 17.41 10.20
N PRO A 173 11.88 16.15 10.39
CA PRO A 173 11.46 15.31 11.49
C PRO A 173 11.82 15.87 12.88
N GLU A 174 12.98 16.53 13.01
CA GLU A 174 13.46 17.02 14.30
C GLU A 174 12.61 18.16 14.81
N SER A 175 12.32 19.14 13.94
CA SER A 175 11.46 20.25 14.35
C SER A 175 10.02 19.80 14.54
N PHE A 176 9.56 18.79 13.79
CA PHE A 176 8.23 18.21 13.97
C PHE A 176 8.07 17.57 15.35
N VAL A 177 9.01 16.72 15.78
CA VAL A 177 8.97 16.08 17.10
C VAL A 177 9.12 17.09 18.24
N LYS A 178 9.92 18.14 18.08
CA LYS A 178 10.06 19.21 19.10
C LYS A 178 8.79 20.06 19.29
N ARG A 179 7.87 20.03 18.32
CA ARG A 179 6.59 20.77 18.36
C ARG A 179 5.44 19.95 18.94
N MET A 180 5.64 18.66 19.19
CA MET A 180 4.64 17.76 19.83
C MET A 180 4.62 17.90 21.34
#